data_AF-A0A937P0D1-F1
#
_entry.id   AF-A0A937P0D1-F1
#
_cell.length_a   1.000
_cell.length_b   1.000
_cell.length_c   1.000
_cell.angle_alpha   90.00
_cell.angle_beta   90.00
_cell.angle_gamma   90.00
#
_symmetry.space_group_name_H-M   'P 1'
#
loop_
_entity.id
_entity.type
_entity.pdbx_description
1 polymer ?
#
loop_
_entity_poly.entity_id
_entity_poly.type
_entity_poly.pdbx_seq_one_letter_code
_entity_poly.pdbx_strand_id
1 'polypeptide(L)'
;MKKFSIIMIGGLLSFAVAAQSLSPEVIASSGDYYENANASLSWTLGEIATETYSNASNILTQGFQQPVSVTIHGIDIDLLVFLEGPYSGSEMTTGLNSGNQIPLSQPYNVPPWNYAGTENVGSIPNSDVVDWVLIELRDAASPDAAIPSTTIATQAAFILDNGSVVGLNGSSVLQFPAASFSQNLYAIVWHRNHLGILSANGITESGGVYDYNFSTAITQVYNGGLGYKEIATSVYGMVGGDSNADGDINAADKILWTNDAGTKGYKATDNNMDVQVSNQDKNDTWSENGSYSSQVPE
;
A
#
# COMPACT_ATOMS: atom_id res chain seq x y z
N MET A 1 60.87 -61.01 -8.16
CA MET A 1 61.35 -59.73 -8.73
C MET A 1 60.78 -59.66 -10.15
N LYS A 2 59.96 -58.72 -10.62
CA LYS A 2 59.46 -57.41 -10.13
C LYS A 2 57.99 -57.29 -10.59
N LYS A 3 57.15 -56.61 -9.81
CA LYS A 3 55.70 -56.43 -10.00
C LYS A 3 55.43 -55.42 -11.13
N PHE A 4 54.47 -55.72 -12.01
CA PHE A 4 53.95 -54.77 -13.01
C PHE A 4 52.86 -53.92 -12.34
N SER A 5 53.14 -52.65 -12.12
CA SER A 5 52.18 -51.66 -11.62
C SER A 5 51.61 -50.90 -12.82
N ILE A 6 50.33 -51.08 -13.11
CA ILE A 6 49.58 -50.29 -14.09
C ILE A 6 49.27 -48.94 -13.43
N ILE A 7 49.86 -47.86 -13.94
CA ILE A 7 49.56 -46.50 -13.53
C ILE A 7 48.45 -45.97 -14.44
N MET A 8 47.27 -45.76 -13.85
CA MET A 8 46.12 -45.12 -14.49
C MET A 8 46.37 -43.61 -14.54
N ILE A 9 46.64 -43.07 -15.73
CA ILE A 9 46.75 -41.63 -15.95
C ILE A 9 45.33 -41.06 -16.04
N GLY A 10 44.86 -40.44 -14.96
CA GLY A 10 43.64 -39.64 -14.96
C GLY A 10 43.89 -38.32 -15.68
N GLY A 11 43.28 -38.15 -16.85
CA GLY A 11 43.24 -36.86 -17.55
C GLY A 11 42.34 -35.88 -16.80
N LEU A 12 42.92 -34.87 -16.17
CA LEU A 12 42.20 -33.69 -15.68
C LEU A 12 41.71 -32.88 -16.87
N LEU A 13 40.44 -33.05 -17.25
CA LEU A 13 39.73 -32.06 -18.07
C LEU A 13 39.51 -30.82 -17.19
N SER A 14 40.28 -29.77 -17.43
CA SER A 14 40.00 -28.44 -16.91
C SER A 14 38.88 -27.82 -17.75
N PHE A 15 37.68 -27.75 -17.19
CA PHE A 15 36.64 -26.88 -17.72
C PHE A 15 37.00 -25.45 -17.32
N ALA A 16 37.36 -24.62 -18.31
CA ALA A 16 37.47 -23.19 -18.11
C ALA A 16 36.08 -22.63 -17.81
N VAL A 17 35.82 -22.28 -16.54
CA VAL A 17 34.63 -21.54 -16.16
C VAL A 17 34.84 -20.10 -16.59
N ALA A 18 34.01 -19.60 -17.51
CA ALA A 18 34.00 -18.19 -17.85
C ALA A 18 33.41 -17.41 -16.66
N ALA A 19 34.27 -16.72 -15.90
CA ALA A 19 33.80 -15.70 -14.97
C ALA A 19 33.36 -14.48 -15.80
N GLN A 20 32.08 -14.13 -15.71
CA GLN A 20 31.59 -12.86 -16.25
C GLN A 20 32.10 -11.71 -15.38
N SER A 21 32.72 -10.69 -15.99
CA SER A 21 33.01 -9.44 -15.28
C SER A 21 31.74 -8.61 -15.21
N LEU A 22 31.35 -8.21 -14.00
CA LEU A 22 30.22 -7.29 -13.75
C LEU A 22 30.69 -5.81 -13.73
N SER A 23 31.95 -5.54 -14.07
CA SER A 23 32.50 -4.19 -14.07
C SER A 23 31.98 -3.37 -15.25
N PRO A 24 31.57 -2.11 -15.05
CA PRO A 24 31.21 -1.22 -16.15
C PRO A 24 32.38 -1.08 -17.14
N GLU A 25 32.12 -1.28 -18.43
CA GLU A 25 33.09 -1.06 -19.50
C GLU A 25 32.65 0.14 -20.35
N VAL A 26 33.61 0.97 -20.77
CA VAL A 26 33.35 2.11 -21.67
C VAL A 26 34.28 2.02 -22.86
N ILE A 27 33.71 2.11 -24.07
CA ILE A 27 34.45 2.31 -25.31
C ILE A 27 34.43 3.80 -25.61
N ALA A 28 35.60 4.46 -25.52
CA ALA A 28 35.76 5.89 -25.75
C ALA A 28 36.96 6.18 -26.66
N SER A 29 36.93 7.33 -27.34
CA SER A 29 38.03 7.81 -28.20
C SER A 29 39.32 8.10 -27.41
N SER A 30 39.20 8.44 -26.12
CA SER A 30 40.27 8.59 -25.15
C SER A 30 39.67 8.57 -23.73
N GLY A 31 40.47 8.24 -22.71
CA GLY A 31 40.02 8.18 -21.32
C GLY A 31 41.11 7.64 -20.39
N ASP A 32 40.87 7.71 -19.08
CA ASP A 32 41.75 7.12 -18.06
C ASP A 32 40.97 6.74 -16.78
N TYR A 33 41.58 5.89 -15.96
CA TYR A 33 41.04 5.44 -14.68
C TYR A 33 42.11 5.55 -13.58
N TYR A 34 41.77 6.26 -12.52
CA TYR A 34 42.59 6.41 -11.32
C TYR A 34 41.84 5.89 -10.11
N GLU A 35 42.50 5.12 -9.25
CA GLU A 35 41.92 4.65 -7.99
C GLU A 35 42.92 4.81 -6.85
N ASN A 36 42.40 5.19 -5.69
CA ASN A 36 43.08 5.09 -4.42
C ASN A 36 42.13 4.48 -3.38
N ALA A 37 42.59 4.34 -2.13
CA ALA A 37 41.81 3.70 -1.06
C ALA A 37 40.46 4.37 -0.74
N ASN A 38 40.25 5.62 -1.15
CA ASN A 38 39.10 6.43 -0.77
C ASN A 38 38.18 6.79 -1.94
N ALA A 39 38.68 6.73 -3.17
CA ALA A 39 37.94 7.12 -4.35
C ALA A 39 38.52 6.49 -5.63
N SER A 40 37.64 6.31 -6.60
CA SER A 40 37.99 6.07 -7.99
C SER A 40 37.51 7.24 -8.85
N LEU A 41 38.26 7.53 -9.90
CA LEU A 41 37.97 8.55 -10.91
C LEU A 41 38.19 7.93 -12.28
N SER A 42 37.11 7.79 -13.03
CA SER A 42 37.13 7.48 -14.46
C SER A 42 36.76 8.72 -15.26
N TRP A 43 37.50 9.01 -16.33
CA TRP A 43 37.09 10.03 -17.30
C TRP A 43 37.24 9.51 -18.72
N THR A 44 36.42 10.05 -19.61
CA THR A 44 36.47 9.78 -21.05
C THR A 44 36.34 11.08 -21.81
N LEU A 45 37.02 11.16 -22.96
CA LEU A 45 36.85 12.27 -23.90
C LEU A 45 35.64 11.96 -24.79
N GLY A 46 34.60 12.77 -24.64
CA GLY A 46 33.37 12.64 -25.44
C GLY A 46 33.61 12.93 -26.93
N GLU A 47 32.83 12.30 -27.78
CA GLU A 47 32.75 12.64 -29.20
C GLU A 47 31.92 13.93 -29.40
N ILE A 48 32.13 14.66 -30.50
CA ILE A 48 31.39 15.90 -30.80
C ILE A 48 29.89 15.63 -31.00
N ALA A 49 29.52 14.40 -31.36
CA ALA A 49 28.16 13.91 -31.41
C ALA A 49 28.09 12.50 -30.79
N THR A 50 27.14 12.27 -29.88
CA THR A 50 26.99 11.00 -29.17
C THR A 50 25.67 10.34 -29.54
N GLU A 51 25.71 9.13 -30.09
CA GLU A 51 24.50 8.34 -30.31
C GLU A 51 24.16 7.49 -29.09
N THR A 52 22.87 7.41 -28.76
CA THR A 52 22.35 6.47 -27.77
C THR A 52 21.50 5.43 -28.47
N TYR A 53 21.88 4.17 -28.31
CA TYR A 53 21.10 3.02 -28.73
C TYR A 53 20.44 2.42 -27.50
N SER A 54 19.12 2.27 -27.52
CA SER A 54 18.37 1.69 -26.40
C SER A 54 17.42 0.61 -26.86
N ASN A 55 17.32 -0.46 -26.08
CA ASN A 55 16.22 -1.41 -26.10
C ASN A 55 15.65 -1.60 -24.68
N ALA A 56 14.72 -2.52 -24.48
CA ALA A 56 14.04 -2.72 -23.19
C ALA A 56 14.98 -3.12 -22.03
N SER A 57 16.18 -3.63 -22.32
CA SER A 57 17.09 -4.17 -21.29
C SER A 57 18.48 -3.51 -21.31
N ASN A 58 18.84 -2.77 -22.35
CA ASN A 58 20.17 -2.20 -22.54
C ASN A 58 20.08 -0.77 -23.04
N ILE A 59 20.89 0.10 -22.43
CA ILE A 59 21.17 1.44 -22.92
C ILE A 59 22.66 1.47 -23.24
N LEU A 60 23.01 1.94 -24.43
CA LEU A 60 24.38 2.11 -24.91
C LEU A 60 24.53 3.54 -25.42
N THR A 61 25.03 4.42 -24.56
CA THR A 61 25.51 5.75 -24.96
C THR A 61 27.00 5.70 -25.24
N GLN A 62 27.42 6.06 -26.47
CA GLN A 62 28.84 6.09 -26.84
C GLN A 62 29.63 7.08 -25.97
N GLY A 63 30.81 6.67 -25.49
CA GLY A 63 31.74 7.53 -24.76
C GLY A 63 31.38 7.85 -23.31
N PHE A 64 30.30 7.31 -22.75
CA PHE A 64 29.90 7.52 -21.35
C PHE A 64 29.76 6.20 -20.59
N GLN A 65 30.05 6.22 -19.28
CA GLN A 65 29.58 5.15 -18.39
C GLN A 65 28.05 5.14 -18.40
N GLN A 66 27.47 3.96 -18.57
CA GLN A 66 26.00 3.87 -18.57
C GLN A 66 25.48 4.32 -17.19
N PRO A 67 24.50 5.23 -17.13
CA PRO A 67 23.84 5.52 -15.88
C PRO A 67 23.20 4.23 -15.36
N VAL A 68 23.31 3.97 -14.06
CA VAL A 68 22.54 2.90 -13.43
C VAL A 68 21.07 3.29 -13.58
N SER A 69 20.34 2.58 -14.44
CA SER A 69 18.89 2.68 -14.49
C SER A 69 18.32 2.12 -13.20
N VAL A 70 17.95 3.00 -12.26
CA VAL A 70 17.15 2.63 -11.11
C VAL A 70 15.70 2.59 -11.57
N THR A 71 15.22 1.41 -11.93
CA THR A 71 13.78 1.20 -12.08
C THR A 71 13.19 1.14 -10.67
N ILE A 72 12.54 2.22 -10.26
CA ILE A 72 11.67 2.19 -9.09
C ILE A 72 10.46 1.33 -9.49
N HIS A 73 10.44 0.08 -9.02
CA HIS A 73 9.24 -0.73 -9.12
C HIS A 73 8.28 -0.18 -8.07
N GLY A 74 7.26 0.54 -8.52
CA GLY A 74 6.12 0.88 -7.69
C GLY A 74 5.21 -0.34 -7.57
N ILE A 75 4.45 -0.41 -6.49
CA ILE A 75 3.34 -1.35 -6.37
C ILE A 75 2.07 -0.56 -6.67
N ASP A 76 1.41 -0.87 -7.77
CA ASP A 76 0.09 -0.34 -8.10
C ASP A 76 -0.95 -1.26 -7.47
N ILE A 77 -1.90 -0.68 -6.71
CA ILE A 77 -2.90 -1.43 -5.96
C ILE A 77 -4.31 -0.91 -6.25
N ASP A 78 -5.17 -1.83 -6.67
CA ASP A 78 -6.60 -1.63 -6.83
C ASP A 78 -7.36 -2.32 -5.69
N LEU A 79 -7.91 -1.51 -4.77
CA LEU A 79 -8.71 -2.01 -3.64
C LEU A 79 -10.17 -1.59 -3.79
N LEU A 80 -11.08 -2.52 -3.49
CA LEU A 80 -12.50 -2.22 -3.34
C LEU A 80 -12.95 -2.56 -1.91
N VAL A 81 -13.48 -1.56 -1.21
CA VAL A 81 -13.97 -1.66 0.16
C VAL A 81 -15.19 -0.77 0.35
N PHE A 82 -16.17 -1.21 1.13
CA PHE A 82 -17.30 -0.37 1.55
C PHE A 82 -17.24 -0.06 3.04
N LEU A 83 -17.81 1.08 3.40
CA LEU A 83 -17.95 1.56 4.78
C LEU A 83 -19.42 1.48 5.19
N GLU A 84 -19.69 0.87 6.32
CA GLU A 84 -21.02 0.89 6.93
C GLU A 84 -21.40 2.30 7.37
N GLY A 85 -22.64 2.72 7.14
CA GLY A 85 -23.10 4.05 7.52
C GLY A 85 -23.33 4.90 6.28
N PRO A 86 -22.29 5.31 5.53
CA PRO A 86 -22.52 6.00 4.27
C PRO A 86 -23.08 5.07 3.20
N TYR A 87 -22.93 3.74 3.30
CA TYR A 87 -23.50 2.81 2.31
C TYR A 87 -25.04 2.85 2.28
N SER A 88 -25.61 3.17 1.11
CA SER A 88 -27.06 3.33 0.91
C SER A 88 -27.64 2.33 -0.10
N GLY A 89 -27.19 1.08 -0.06
CA GLY A 89 -27.77 -0.05 -0.80
C GLY A 89 -27.17 -0.34 -2.18
N SER A 90 -26.51 0.63 -2.81
CA SER A 90 -25.73 0.42 -4.04
C SER A 90 -24.35 1.04 -3.95
N GLU A 91 -24.29 2.29 -3.51
CA GLU A 91 -23.09 3.12 -3.37
C GLU A 91 -23.08 3.75 -1.97
N MET A 92 -21.98 4.41 -1.64
CA MET A 92 -21.82 5.21 -0.42
C MET A 92 -22.19 6.68 -0.66
N THR A 93 -22.72 7.35 0.35
CA THR A 93 -23.00 8.78 0.27
C THR A 93 -21.73 9.62 0.41
N THR A 94 -21.69 10.76 -0.28
CA THR A 94 -20.58 11.72 -0.24
C THR A 94 -20.92 12.95 0.61
N GLY A 95 -21.59 12.72 1.75
CA GLY A 95 -22.09 13.78 2.64
C GLY A 95 -21.00 14.75 3.10
N LEU A 96 -19.85 14.23 3.52
CA LEU A 96 -18.70 15.05 3.92
C LEU A 96 -18.15 15.90 2.77
N ASN A 97 -18.08 15.34 1.55
CA ASN A 97 -17.57 16.05 0.39
C ASN A 97 -18.51 17.16 -0.05
N SER A 98 -19.79 16.82 -0.24
CA SER A 98 -20.84 17.80 -0.58
C SER A 98 -21.01 18.88 0.50
N GLY A 99 -20.73 18.56 1.76
CA GLY A 99 -20.67 19.49 2.88
C GLY A 99 -19.37 20.28 3.03
N ASN A 100 -18.37 20.07 2.15
CA ASN A 100 -17.02 20.65 2.23
C ASN A 100 -16.35 20.43 3.60
N GLN A 101 -16.51 19.24 4.18
CA GLN A 101 -15.95 18.89 5.48
C GLN A 101 -14.69 18.01 5.38
N ILE A 102 -14.42 17.37 4.24
CA ILE A 102 -13.21 16.55 4.08
C ILE A 102 -11.98 17.47 4.18
N PRO A 103 -11.01 17.17 5.07
CA PRO A 103 -9.80 17.97 5.20
C PRO A 103 -8.94 17.87 3.94
N LEU A 104 -8.26 18.96 3.59
CA LEU A 104 -7.34 19.01 2.44
C LEU A 104 -5.98 18.36 2.72
N SER A 105 -5.72 17.95 3.96
CA SER A 105 -4.54 17.20 4.37
C SER A 105 -4.99 15.92 5.08
N GLN A 106 -4.24 14.84 4.89
CA GLN A 106 -4.56 13.55 5.48
C GLN A 106 -4.75 13.64 7.01
N PRO A 107 -5.75 12.96 7.59
CA PRO A 107 -6.12 13.08 9.01
C PRO A 107 -5.39 12.12 9.97
N TYR A 108 -4.49 11.27 9.47
CA TYR A 108 -3.82 10.17 10.18
C TYR A 108 -2.50 10.58 10.86
N ASN A 109 -2.13 11.86 10.86
CA ASN A 109 -0.92 12.37 11.53
C ASN A 109 -1.06 12.52 13.07
N VAL A 110 -2.17 12.05 13.63
CA VAL A 110 -2.47 12.03 15.06
C VAL A 110 -2.58 10.58 15.57
N PRO A 111 -2.55 10.34 16.89
CA PRO A 111 -2.82 9.01 17.44
C PRO A 111 -4.17 8.46 16.97
N PRO A 112 -4.29 7.13 16.82
CA PRO A 112 -3.27 6.11 17.09
C PRO A 112 -2.21 5.95 15.98
N TRP A 113 -2.52 6.32 14.74
CA TRP A 113 -1.66 6.01 13.58
C TRP A 113 -0.34 6.77 13.58
N ASN A 114 -0.35 8.05 13.99
CA ASN A 114 0.83 8.93 13.95
C ASN A 114 1.56 8.88 12.58
N TYR A 115 0.80 8.77 11.50
CA TYR A 115 1.32 8.60 10.16
C TYR A 115 1.99 9.88 9.66
N ALA A 116 3.28 9.79 9.36
CA ALA A 116 4.14 10.92 9.00
C ALA A 116 4.02 11.36 7.53
N GLY A 117 3.14 10.75 6.74
CA GLY A 117 2.89 11.14 5.36
C GLY A 117 2.41 12.58 5.23
N THR A 118 2.68 13.18 4.06
CA THR A 118 2.45 14.60 3.79
C THR A 118 1.38 14.84 2.74
N GLU A 119 0.57 13.81 2.45
CA GLU A 119 -0.50 13.83 1.46
C GLU A 119 -1.45 15.00 1.73
N ASN A 120 -1.55 15.87 0.74
CA ASN A 120 -2.47 16.99 0.72
C ASN A 120 -2.93 17.28 -0.70
N VAL A 121 -4.05 18.00 -0.82
CA VAL A 121 -4.64 18.43 -2.08
C VAL A 121 -5.03 19.90 -2.01
N GLY A 122 -5.04 20.60 -3.15
CA GLY A 122 -5.54 21.99 -3.20
C GLY A 122 -7.06 22.09 -3.08
N SER A 123 -7.76 21.02 -3.43
CA SER A 123 -9.21 20.82 -3.33
C SER A 123 -9.48 19.32 -3.43
N ILE A 124 -10.61 18.84 -2.89
CA ILE A 124 -11.02 17.46 -3.14
C ILE A 124 -11.29 17.30 -4.64
N PRO A 125 -10.56 16.39 -5.34
CA PRO A 125 -10.46 16.41 -6.80
C PRO A 125 -11.65 15.76 -7.52
N ASN A 126 -12.43 14.95 -6.80
CA ASN A 126 -13.55 14.18 -7.33
C ASN A 126 -14.77 14.33 -6.38
N SER A 127 -15.96 14.56 -6.95
CA SER A 127 -17.23 14.65 -6.21
C SER A 127 -17.63 13.35 -5.53
N ASP A 128 -17.10 12.24 -6.04
CA ASP A 128 -17.46 10.88 -5.64
C ASP A 128 -16.61 10.43 -4.43
N VAL A 129 -15.66 11.25 -3.98
CA VAL A 129 -14.88 10.98 -2.75
C VAL A 129 -15.82 11.00 -1.56
N VAL A 130 -15.79 9.92 -0.79
CA VAL A 130 -16.51 9.75 0.48
C VAL A 130 -15.66 10.25 1.63
N ASP A 131 -14.42 9.75 1.75
CA ASP A 131 -13.48 10.16 2.79
C ASP A 131 -12.00 9.81 2.45
N TRP A 132 -11.10 10.10 3.38
CA TRP A 132 -9.75 9.56 3.45
C TRP A 132 -9.75 8.14 4.04
N VAL A 133 -8.84 7.31 3.53
CA VAL A 133 -8.45 6.01 4.11
C VAL A 133 -6.94 5.94 4.23
N LEU A 134 -6.43 5.18 5.20
CA LEU A 134 -5.01 4.91 5.33
C LEU A 134 -4.75 3.45 4.93
N ILE A 135 -3.96 3.27 3.89
CA ILE A 135 -3.61 1.95 3.37
C ILE A 135 -2.23 1.57 3.85
N GLU A 136 -2.11 0.38 4.39
CA GLU A 136 -0.85 -0.18 4.87
C GLU A 136 -0.60 -1.54 4.22
N LEU A 137 0.64 -1.75 3.78
CA LEU A 137 1.08 -2.97 3.12
C LEU A 137 2.06 -3.71 4.02
N ARG A 138 1.81 -5.00 4.24
CA ARG A 138 2.66 -5.88 5.05
C ARG A 138 3.18 -7.05 4.22
N ASP A 139 4.47 -7.39 4.38
CA ASP A 139 5.12 -8.56 3.77
C ASP A 139 5.21 -9.72 4.77
N ALA A 140 4.35 -10.72 4.64
CA ALA A 140 4.26 -11.80 5.62
C ALA A 140 4.02 -13.18 5.00
N ALA A 141 4.34 -14.25 5.74
CA ALA A 141 4.09 -15.62 5.31
C ALA A 141 2.59 -15.98 5.35
N SER A 142 1.85 -15.38 6.27
CA SER A 142 0.46 -15.68 6.59
C SER A 142 -0.22 -14.43 7.19
N PRO A 143 -1.56 -14.32 7.17
CA PRO A 143 -2.23 -13.12 7.66
C PRO A 143 -2.01 -12.88 9.15
N ASP A 144 -1.89 -13.92 9.98
CA ASP A 144 -1.57 -13.80 11.41
C ASP A 144 -0.14 -13.29 11.69
N ALA A 145 0.77 -13.46 10.72
CA ALA A 145 2.14 -12.95 10.79
C ALA A 145 2.29 -11.55 10.16
N ALA A 146 1.21 -10.98 9.59
CA ALA A 146 1.19 -9.61 9.08
C ALA A 146 1.03 -8.63 10.25
N ILE A 147 2.12 -8.40 10.99
CA ILE A 147 2.21 -7.53 12.19
C ILE A 147 2.90 -6.19 11.87
N PRO A 148 2.86 -5.16 12.75
CA PRO A 148 3.42 -3.84 12.45
C PRO A 148 4.89 -3.83 11.98
N SER A 149 5.72 -4.76 12.45
CA SER A 149 7.13 -4.87 12.04
C SER A 149 7.34 -5.40 10.61
N THR A 150 6.31 -5.95 9.96
CA THR A 150 6.37 -6.41 8.56
C THR A 150 5.82 -5.38 7.57
N THR A 151 5.48 -4.17 8.05
CA THR A 151 5.04 -3.05 7.22
C THR A 151 6.14 -2.63 6.26
N ILE A 152 5.83 -2.62 4.96
CA ILE A 152 6.74 -2.18 3.90
C ILE A 152 6.37 -0.81 3.33
N ALA A 153 5.10 -0.43 3.43
CA ALA A 153 4.61 0.85 2.94
C ALA A 153 3.30 1.25 3.60
N THR A 154 3.09 2.56 3.73
CA THR A 154 1.86 3.15 4.28
C THR A 154 1.58 4.45 3.53
N GLN A 155 0.33 4.65 3.10
CA GLN A 155 -0.07 5.82 2.32
C GLN A 155 -1.54 6.18 2.56
N ALA A 156 -1.81 7.48 2.73
CA ALA A 156 -3.17 8.00 2.77
C ALA A 156 -3.74 8.12 1.33
N ALA A 157 -4.99 7.71 1.16
CA ALA A 157 -5.68 7.64 -0.11
C ALA A 157 -7.13 8.10 0.04
N PHE A 158 -7.85 8.26 -1.07
CA PHE A 158 -9.28 8.53 -1.06
C PHE A 158 -10.07 7.25 -1.31
N ILE A 159 -11.24 7.15 -0.68
CA ILE A 159 -12.25 6.15 -1.02
C ILE A 159 -13.41 6.82 -1.75
N LEU A 160 -13.85 6.23 -2.86
CA LEU A 160 -14.97 6.71 -3.68
C LEU A 160 -16.29 6.04 -3.28
N ASP A 161 -17.42 6.59 -3.71
CA ASP A 161 -18.77 6.09 -3.43
C ASP A 161 -19.02 4.64 -3.89
N ASN A 162 -18.37 4.24 -4.97
CA ASN A 162 -18.38 2.87 -5.49
C ASN A 162 -17.45 1.90 -4.73
N GLY A 163 -16.75 2.38 -3.71
CA GLY A 163 -15.83 1.61 -2.86
C GLY A 163 -14.39 1.51 -3.38
N SER A 164 -14.08 2.05 -4.56
CA SER A 164 -12.71 2.07 -5.08
C SER A 164 -11.82 2.97 -4.23
N VAL A 165 -10.62 2.47 -3.90
CA VAL A 165 -9.56 3.27 -3.26
C VAL A 165 -8.64 3.83 -4.34
N VAL A 166 -8.44 5.14 -4.33
CA VAL A 166 -7.72 5.88 -5.38
C VAL A 166 -6.70 6.84 -4.81
N GLY A 167 -5.71 7.20 -5.63
CA GLY A 167 -4.70 8.20 -5.29
C GLY A 167 -5.27 9.62 -5.16
N LEU A 168 -4.38 10.58 -4.86
CA LEU A 168 -4.74 11.97 -4.56
C LEU A 168 -5.35 12.78 -5.71
N ASN A 169 -5.38 12.22 -6.93
CA ASN A 169 -6.10 12.82 -8.06
C ASN A 169 -7.56 12.36 -8.16
N GLY A 170 -8.01 11.48 -7.24
CA GLY A 170 -9.39 11.03 -7.14
C GLY A 170 -9.82 10.04 -8.23
N SER A 171 -8.91 9.47 -9.01
CA SER A 171 -9.27 8.52 -10.09
C SER A 171 -8.22 7.46 -10.43
N SER A 172 -6.94 7.72 -10.22
CA SER A 172 -5.89 6.74 -10.50
C SER A 172 -5.80 5.68 -9.41
N VAL A 173 -5.44 4.46 -9.82
CA VAL A 173 -5.01 3.37 -8.95
C VAL A 173 -3.95 3.89 -7.96
N LEU A 174 -4.01 3.41 -6.71
CA LEU A 174 -3.07 3.81 -5.67
C LEU A 174 -1.68 3.23 -5.97
N GLN A 175 -0.66 4.07 -5.95
CA GLN A 175 0.71 3.67 -6.26
C GLN A 175 1.64 3.91 -5.08
N PHE A 176 2.29 2.84 -4.62
CA PHE A 176 3.32 2.89 -3.59
C PHE A 176 4.71 2.91 -4.22
N PRO A 177 5.46 4.01 -4.13
CA PRO A 177 6.80 4.08 -4.70
C PRO A 177 7.79 3.22 -3.90
N ALA A 178 8.66 2.50 -4.60
CA ALA A 178 9.82 1.81 -4.03
C ALA A 178 9.51 0.73 -2.96
N ALA A 179 8.36 0.07 -3.04
CA ALA A 179 8.02 -1.07 -2.20
C ALA A 179 8.41 -2.39 -2.88
N SER A 180 9.08 -3.27 -2.14
CA SER A 180 9.39 -4.63 -2.56
C SER A 180 9.13 -5.59 -1.42
N PHE A 181 8.70 -6.81 -1.73
CA PHE A 181 8.37 -7.83 -0.76
C PHE A 181 8.91 -9.19 -1.20
N SER A 182 8.99 -10.14 -0.27
CA SER A 182 9.63 -11.45 -0.46
C SER A 182 8.71 -12.64 -0.17
N GLN A 183 7.60 -12.42 0.52
CA GLN A 183 6.61 -13.43 0.87
C GLN A 183 5.28 -13.10 0.18
N ASN A 184 4.20 -12.98 0.95
CA ASN A 184 2.90 -12.55 0.45
C ASN A 184 2.65 -11.10 0.86
N LEU A 185 2.09 -10.33 -0.07
CA LEU A 185 1.68 -8.96 0.17
C LEU A 185 0.27 -8.94 0.76
N TYR A 186 0.08 -8.33 1.91
CA TYR A 186 -1.23 -8.13 2.51
C TYR A 186 -1.59 -6.64 2.54
N ALA A 187 -2.86 -6.35 2.29
CA ALA A 187 -3.40 -4.99 2.35
C ALA A 187 -4.23 -4.82 3.62
N ILE A 188 -3.97 -3.72 4.33
CA ILE A 188 -4.75 -3.26 5.48
C ILE A 188 -5.41 -1.95 5.10
N VAL A 189 -6.70 -1.83 5.44
CA VAL A 189 -7.47 -0.59 5.30
C VAL A 189 -7.80 -0.10 6.70
N TRP A 190 -7.26 1.08 7.04
CA TRP A 190 -7.59 1.81 8.24
C TRP A 190 -8.51 2.98 7.91
N HIS A 191 -9.49 3.22 8.76
CA HIS A 191 -10.38 4.35 8.64
C HIS A 191 -10.67 4.93 10.03
N ARG A 192 -10.96 6.24 10.09
CA ARG A 192 -11.02 6.99 11.35
C ARG A 192 -12.22 6.72 12.25
N ASN A 193 -13.28 6.14 11.68
CA ASN A 193 -14.56 5.87 12.37
C ASN A 193 -14.93 4.37 12.33
N HIS A 194 -14.09 3.54 11.70
CA HIS A 194 -14.40 2.15 11.35
C HIS A 194 -13.27 1.24 11.79
N LEU A 195 -13.62 0.00 12.14
CA LEU A 195 -12.62 -1.01 12.48
C LEU A 195 -11.69 -1.29 11.31
N GLY A 196 -10.38 -1.29 11.58
CA GLY A 196 -9.38 -1.68 10.59
C GLY A 196 -9.56 -3.13 10.14
N ILE A 197 -9.30 -3.37 8.85
CA ILE A 197 -9.42 -4.70 8.24
C ILE A 197 -8.13 -5.11 7.52
N LEU A 198 -7.82 -6.40 7.57
CA LEU A 198 -6.69 -7.04 6.88
C LEU A 198 -7.22 -8.02 5.83
N SER A 199 -6.59 -8.07 4.65
CA SER A 199 -6.91 -9.07 3.63
C SER A 199 -6.71 -10.49 4.17
N ALA A 200 -7.71 -11.36 4.02
CA ALA A 200 -7.64 -12.76 4.48
C ALA A 200 -6.54 -13.56 3.77
N ASN A 201 -6.27 -13.21 2.52
CA ASN A 201 -5.23 -13.82 1.69
C ASN A 201 -4.25 -12.73 1.22
N GLY A 202 -3.07 -13.17 0.77
CA GLY A 202 -2.16 -12.28 0.05
C GLY A 202 -2.82 -11.75 -1.21
N ILE A 203 -2.69 -10.45 -1.47
CA ILE A 203 -3.22 -9.80 -2.66
C ILE A 203 -2.45 -10.27 -3.89
N THR A 204 -3.16 -10.44 -5.01
CA THR A 204 -2.62 -11.07 -6.22
C THR A 204 -2.37 -10.04 -7.30
N GLU A 205 -1.30 -10.24 -8.08
CA GLU A 205 -0.98 -9.38 -9.23
C GLU A 205 -1.63 -9.89 -10.51
N SER A 206 -2.24 -8.99 -11.26
CA SER A 206 -2.79 -9.23 -12.59
C SER A 206 -2.52 -8.03 -13.48
N GLY A 207 -1.69 -8.23 -14.52
CA GLY A 207 -1.41 -7.17 -15.50
C GLY A 207 -0.63 -5.98 -14.95
N GLY A 208 0.21 -6.19 -13.93
CA GLY A 208 1.02 -5.16 -13.28
C GLY A 208 0.34 -4.45 -12.11
N VAL A 209 -0.91 -4.81 -11.76
CA VAL A 209 -1.67 -4.23 -10.66
C VAL A 209 -2.02 -5.32 -9.66
N TYR A 210 -1.81 -5.06 -8.38
CA TYR A 210 -2.28 -5.94 -7.31
C TYR A 210 -3.71 -5.58 -6.97
N ASP A 211 -4.63 -6.55 -7.08
CA ASP A 211 -6.04 -6.31 -6.82
C ASP A 211 -6.54 -7.07 -5.59
N TYR A 212 -7.47 -6.44 -4.86
CA TYR A 212 -8.21 -7.11 -3.79
C TYR A 212 -9.57 -6.47 -3.55
N ASN A 213 -10.61 -7.30 -3.56
CA ASN A 213 -11.99 -6.87 -3.30
C ASN A 213 -12.49 -7.44 -1.97
N PHE A 214 -12.63 -6.56 -0.98
CA PHE A 214 -13.12 -6.90 0.35
C PHE A 214 -14.63 -7.17 0.38
N SER A 215 -15.41 -6.61 -0.54
CA SER A 215 -16.88 -6.52 -0.41
C SER A 215 -17.66 -7.78 -0.79
N THR A 216 -16.99 -8.83 -1.28
CA THR A 216 -17.66 -9.99 -1.89
C THR A 216 -18.09 -11.07 -0.91
N ALA A 217 -17.40 -11.21 0.22
CA ALA A 217 -17.69 -12.21 1.24
C ALA A 217 -17.05 -11.86 2.59
N ILE A 218 -17.63 -12.38 3.68
CA ILE A 218 -17.06 -12.27 5.03
C ILE A 218 -15.63 -12.84 5.11
N THR A 219 -15.31 -13.83 4.25
CA THR A 219 -14.01 -14.50 4.20
C THR A 219 -12.93 -13.70 3.46
N GLN A 220 -13.25 -12.52 2.93
CA GLN A 220 -12.23 -11.64 2.34
C GLN A 220 -11.41 -10.90 3.38
N VAL A 221 -11.90 -10.82 4.62
CA VAL A 221 -11.19 -10.19 5.74
C VAL A 221 -10.69 -11.27 6.71
N TYR A 222 -9.44 -11.14 7.15
CA TYR A 222 -8.85 -12.04 8.14
C TYR A 222 -9.69 -12.02 9.42
N ASN A 223 -10.17 -13.19 9.85
CA ASN A 223 -11.13 -13.34 10.96
C ASN A 223 -12.35 -12.42 10.85
N GLY A 224 -12.83 -12.14 9.64
CA GLY A 224 -13.84 -11.11 9.36
C GLY A 224 -15.11 -11.19 10.20
N GLY A 225 -15.54 -12.38 10.65
CA GLY A 225 -16.70 -12.53 11.52
C GLY A 225 -16.63 -11.78 12.88
N LEU A 226 -15.48 -11.21 13.24
CA LEU A 226 -15.27 -10.47 14.49
C LEU A 226 -15.11 -8.95 14.29
N GLY A 227 -14.88 -8.45 13.08
CA GLY A 227 -14.65 -7.03 12.79
C GLY A 227 -15.12 -6.54 11.41
N TYR A 228 -15.87 -7.37 10.69
CA TYR A 228 -16.36 -7.16 9.34
C TYR A 228 -17.79 -7.73 9.23
N LYS A 229 -18.65 -7.17 8.37
CA LYS A 229 -20.03 -7.67 8.26
C LYS A 229 -20.68 -7.46 6.90
N GLU A 230 -21.78 -8.19 6.70
CA GLU A 230 -22.70 -7.96 5.59
C GLU A 230 -23.53 -6.70 5.89
N ILE A 231 -23.37 -5.66 5.06
CA ILE A 231 -24.04 -4.35 5.22
C ILE A 231 -25.26 -4.21 4.30
N ALA A 232 -25.34 -5.04 3.27
CA ALA A 232 -26.53 -5.27 2.44
C ALA A 232 -26.45 -6.67 1.83
N THR A 233 -27.55 -7.17 1.25
CA THR A 233 -27.59 -8.52 0.68
C THR A 233 -26.42 -8.76 -0.28
N SER A 234 -25.53 -9.68 0.10
CA SER A 234 -24.30 -10.05 -0.63
C SER A 234 -23.27 -8.92 -0.80
N VAL A 235 -23.33 -7.90 0.06
CA VAL A 235 -22.36 -6.80 0.11
C VAL A 235 -21.81 -6.69 1.52
N TYR A 236 -20.49 -6.74 1.62
CA TYR A 236 -19.77 -6.68 2.89
C TYR A 236 -18.98 -5.37 2.99
N GLY A 237 -18.79 -4.87 4.20
CA GLY A 237 -18.08 -3.63 4.46
C GLY A 237 -17.52 -3.52 5.88
N MET A 238 -16.63 -2.55 6.05
CA MET A 238 -16.01 -2.22 7.33
C MET A 238 -17.09 -1.82 8.32
N VAL A 239 -16.94 -2.26 9.57
CA VAL A 239 -17.90 -1.98 10.64
C VAL A 239 -17.63 -0.60 11.21
N GLY A 240 -18.64 0.26 11.25
CA GLY A 240 -18.57 1.60 11.82
C GLY A 240 -18.79 1.60 13.33
N GLY A 241 -18.27 2.60 14.03
CA GLY A 241 -18.52 2.82 15.46
C GLY A 241 -17.28 2.89 16.33
N ASP A 242 -16.09 2.60 15.78
CA ASP A 242 -14.80 2.76 16.45
C ASP A 242 -14.33 4.21 16.28
N SER A 243 -14.80 5.09 17.16
CA SER A 243 -14.64 6.54 17.06
C SER A 243 -13.34 7.03 17.69
N ASN A 244 -12.66 6.20 18.49
CA ASN A 244 -11.34 6.48 19.03
C ASN A 244 -10.22 5.72 18.30
N ALA A 245 -10.57 4.84 17.36
CA ALA A 245 -9.69 3.98 16.59
C ALA A 245 -8.82 3.05 17.47
N ASP A 246 -9.34 2.61 18.61
CA ASP A 246 -8.62 1.68 19.50
C ASP A 246 -8.79 0.21 19.09
N GLY A 247 -9.60 -0.06 18.07
CA GLY A 247 -9.87 -1.39 17.56
C GLY A 247 -11.02 -2.11 18.26
N ASP A 248 -11.70 -1.50 19.23
CA ASP A 248 -12.82 -2.10 19.98
C ASP A 248 -14.03 -1.17 20.02
N ILE A 249 -15.17 -1.57 19.45
CA ILE A 249 -16.40 -0.77 19.55
C ILE A 249 -17.03 -0.97 20.93
N ASN A 250 -16.91 0.03 21.81
CA ASN A 250 -17.28 -0.12 23.21
C ASN A 250 -17.85 1.16 23.84
N ALA A 251 -17.97 1.19 25.17
CA ALA A 251 -18.55 2.33 25.88
C ALA A 251 -17.74 3.63 25.73
N ALA A 252 -16.44 3.55 25.44
CA ALA A 252 -15.57 4.70 25.19
C ALA A 252 -16.02 5.49 23.94
N ASP A 253 -16.34 4.81 22.85
CA ASP A 253 -16.86 5.44 21.62
C ASP A 253 -18.16 6.18 21.87
N LYS A 254 -19.04 5.59 22.66
CA LYS A 254 -20.32 6.22 23.04
C LYS A 254 -20.11 7.52 23.82
N ILE A 255 -19.09 7.58 24.67
CA ILE A 255 -18.76 8.80 25.41
C ILE A 255 -18.33 9.89 24.42
N LEU A 256 -17.52 9.55 23.42
CA LEU A 256 -17.15 10.50 22.36
C LEU A 256 -18.38 10.98 21.60
N TRP A 257 -19.25 10.06 21.16
CA TRP A 257 -20.50 10.43 20.48
C TRP A 257 -21.36 11.35 21.35
N THR A 258 -21.47 11.08 22.65
CA THR A 258 -22.26 11.91 23.58
C THR A 258 -21.75 13.35 23.64
N ASN A 259 -20.43 13.55 23.57
CA ASN A 259 -19.82 14.87 23.58
C ASN A 259 -20.04 15.64 22.27
N ASP A 260 -20.10 14.93 21.14
CA ASP A 260 -20.28 15.52 19.82
C ASP A 260 -21.76 15.56 19.37
N ALA A 261 -22.68 14.92 20.08
CA ALA A 261 -24.08 14.79 19.67
C ALA A 261 -24.75 16.16 19.38
N GLY A 262 -25.30 16.30 18.18
CA GLY A 262 -25.92 17.54 17.69
C GLY A 262 -24.94 18.52 17.05
N THR A 263 -23.63 18.25 17.10
CA THR A 263 -22.63 19.06 16.39
C THR A 263 -22.49 18.65 14.93
N LYS A 264 -21.84 19.51 14.14
CA LYS A 264 -21.55 19.26 12.72
C LYS A 264 -20.05 19.29 12.45
N GLY A 265 -19.65 18.60 11.39
CA GLY A 265 -18.33 18.70 10.77
C GLY A 265 -17.66 17.35 10.59
N TYR A 266 -16.37 17.38 10.28
CA TYR A 266 -15.55 16.19 10.13
C TYR A 266 -15.24 15.55 11.49
N LYS A 267 -16.14 14.69 11.96
CA LYS A 267 -16.12 14.12 13.31
C LYS A 267 -15.99 12.60 13.28
N ALA A 268 -15.17 12.06 14.18
CA ALA A 268 -14.98 10.61 14.27
C ALA A 268 -16.26 9.84 14.67
N THR A 269 -17.19 10.57 15.27
CA THR A 269 -18.48 10.10 15.78
C THR A 269 -19.62 10.22 14.77
N ASP A 270 -19.38 10.88 13.63
CA ASP A 270 -20.27 10.92 12.45
C ASP A 270 -20.00 9.67 11.60
N ASN A 271 -20.68 8.58 11.93
CA ASN A 271 -20.43 7.25 11.38
C ASN A 271 -21.12 7.05 10.03
N ASN A 272 -22.22 7.77 9.75
CA ASN A 272 -22.86 7.76 8.44
C ASN A 272 -22.27 8.78 7.46
N MET A 273 -21.35 9.63 7.92
CA MET A 273 -20.61 10.61 7.13
C MET A 273 -21.50 11.66 6.45
N ASP A 274 -22.57 12.06 7.14
CA ASP A 274 -23.55 13.02 6.63
C ASP A 274 -23.33 14.47 7.10
N VAL A 275 -22.19 14.74 7.76
CA VAL A 275 -21.78 16.00 8.40
C VAL A 275 -22.41 16.23 9.78
N GLN A 276 -23.45 15.50 10.16
CA GLN A 276 -24.21 15.75 11.38
C GLN A 276 -24.11 14.56 12.33
N VAL A 277 -23.46 14.78 13.47
CA VAL A 277 -23.48 13.78 14.56
C VAL A 277 -24.89 13.76 15.15
N SER A 278 -25.61 12.67 14.89
CA SER A 278 -27.02 12.50 15.18
C SER A 278 -27.29 11.22 15.98
N ASN A 279 -28.55 10.97 16.33
CA ASN A 279 -28.92 9.69 16.92
C ASN A 279 -28.79 8.53 15.93
N GLN A 280 -28.78 8.81 14.63
CA GLN A 280 -28.66 7.78 13.61
C GLN A 280 -27.27 7.11 13.68
N ASP A 281 -26.20 7.90 13.83
CA ASP A 281 -24.84 7.38 13.98
C ASP A 281 -24.74 6.35 15.10
N LYS A 282 -25.27 6.68 16.29
CA LYS A 282 -25.24 5.78 17.44
C LYS A 282 -26.17 4.58 17.29
N ASN A 283 -27.37 4.78 16.73
CA ASN A 283 -28.36 3.71 16.67
C ASN A 283 -28.04 2.70 15.57
N ASP A 284 -27.56 3.16 14.42
CA ASP A 284 -27.37 2.32 13.24
C ASP A 284 -25.97 1.67 13.21
N THR A 285 -24.99 2.25 13.91
CA THR A 285 -23.63 1.68 14.00
C THR A 285 -23.30 1.20 15.42
N TRP A 286 -22.98 2.10 16.36
CA TRP A 286 -22.49 1.73 17.70
C TRP A 286 -23.38 0.71 18.44
N SER A 287 -24.70 0.90 18.42
CA SER A 287 -25.65 0.04 19.15
C SER A 287 -25.74 -1.37 18.55
N GLU A 288 -25.60 -1.49 17.23
CA GLU A 288 -25.62 -2.75 16.50
C GLU A 288 -24.25 -3.45 16.54
N ASN A 289 -23.17 -2.67 16.68
CA ASN A 289 -21.80 -3.13 16.47
C ASN A 289 -20.96 -3.32 17.73
N GLY A 290 -21.49 -3.04 18.93
CA GLY A 290 -20.73 -3.04 20.19
C GLY A 290 -20.08 -4.36 20.64
N SER A 291 -20.12 -5.42 19.82
CA SER A 291 -19.39 -6.68 20.04
C SER A 291 -18.28 -6.92 19.02
N TYR A 292 -18.12 -6.04 18.02
CA TYR A 292 -17.10 -6.17 16.98
C TYR A 292 -15.78 -5.52 17.45
N SER A 293 -14.67 -6.12 17.02
CA SER A 293 -13.30 -5.68 17.27
C SER A 293 -12.42 -5.94 16.05
N SER A 294 -11.43 -5.09 15.82
CA SER A 294 -10.48 -5.27 14.73
C SER A 294 -9.68 -6.56 14.93
N GLN A 295 -9.40 -7.24 13.83
CA GLN A 295 -8.60 -8.47 13.82
C GLN A 295 -7.26 -8.27 13.12
N VAL A 296 -6.89 -7.03 12.82
CA VAL A 296 -5.56 -6.71 12.31
C VAL A 296 -4.53 -7.09 13.40
N PRO A 297 -3.52 -7.93 13.08
CA PRO A 297 -2.51 -8.30 14.07
C PRO A 297 -1.67 -7.09 14.52
N GLU A 298 -1.37 -7.02 15.81
CA GLU A 298 -0.55 -5.98 16.46
C GLU A 298 0.75 -6.56 17.06
#